data_AF-A0A7S1BR72-F1
#
_entry.id   AF-A0A7S1BR72-F1
#
_cell.length_a   1.000
_cell.length_b   1.000
_cell.length_c   1.000
_cell.angle_alpha   90.00
_cell.angle_beta   90.00
_cell.angle_gamma   90.00
#
_symmetry.space_group_name_H-M   'P 1'
#
loop_
_entity.id
_entity.type
_entity.pdbx_description
1 polymer ?
#
loop_
_entity_poly.entity_id
_entity_poly.type
_entity_poly.pdbx_seq_one_letter_code
_entity_poly.pdbx_strand_id
1 'polypeptide(L)'
;KLKKNLLSPQAMLASLSVKVLYNLSFNKDARALMIQHDLIPPLARLYNIFPNASIVPLLYQISVDMQARKFLSCNEVPRKLVETMKRSPGKILDERLAALAINLSTDLRCADIFCKRGIGFLLKRIKASDDVLIAKVLR
;
A
#
# COMPACT_ATOMS: atom_id res chain seq x y z
N LYS A 1 -13.54 -16.59 8.48
CA LYS A 1 -13.71 -15.79 9.73
C LYS A 1 -12.95 -14.46 9.64
N LEU A 2 -11.64 -14.46 9.36
CA LEU A 2 -10.82 -13.22 9.22
C LEU A 2 -11.37 -12.17 8.25
N LYS A 3 -11.85 -12.56 7.06
CA LYS A 3 -12.46 -11.63 6.09
C LYS A 3 -13.64 -10.83 6.66
N LYS A 4 -14.50 -11.49 7.46
CA LYS A 4 -15.64 -10.83 8.13
C LYS A 4 -15.15 -9.86 9.22
N ASN A 5 -14.10 -10.23 9.94
CA ASN A 5 -13.51 -9.41 11.00
C ASN A 5 -12.83 -8.13 10.47
N LEU A 6 -12.26 -8.17 9.25
CA LEU A 6 -11.72 -6.97 8.60
C LEU A 6 -12.79 -5.92 8.27
N LEU A 7 -14.03 -6.35 8.10
CA LEU A 7 -15.17 -5.49 7.80
C LEU A 7 -16.02 -5.19 9.04
N SER A 8 -15.58 -5.61 10.22
CA SER A 8 -16.35 -5.40 11.44
C SER A 8 -16.33 -3.92 11.84
N PRO A 9 -17.45 -3.41 12.40
CA PRO A 9 -17.52 -2.04 12.90
C PRO A 9 -16.64 -1.83 14.16
N GLN A 10 -16.19 -2.91 14.80
CA GLN A 10 -15.28 -2.82 15.95
C GLN A 10 -13.84 -2.61 15.47
N ALA A 11 -13.35 -1.35 15.54
CA ALA A 11 -12.00 -0.97 15.11
C ALA A 11 -10.88 -1.83 15.71
N MET A 12 -11.04 -2.29 16.95
CA MET A 12 -10.08 -3.18 17.62
C MET A 12 -9.97 -4.54 16.92
N LEU A 13 -11.09 -5.13 16.51
CA LEU A 13 -11.11 -6.44 15.86
C LEU A 13 -10.48 -6.39 14.46
N ALA A 14 -10.75 -5.33 13.70
CA ALA A 14 -10.10 -5.07 12.42
C ALA A 14 -8.58 -4.87 12.60
N SER A 15 -8.16 -4.10 13.61
CA SER A 15 -6.73 -3.87 13.91
C SER A 15 -5.99 -5.16 14.29
N LEU A 16 -6.56 -5.98 15.17
CA LEU A 16 -5.98 -7.29 15.52
C LEU A 16 -5.92 -8.22 14.31
N SER A 17 -6.95 -8.23 13.46
CA SER A 17 -6.96 -9.02 12.23
C SER A 17 -5.85 -8.58 11.27
N VAL A 18 -5.61 -7.28 11.11
CA VAL A 18 -4.50 -6.75 10.31
C VAL A 18 -3.15 -7.16 10.89
N LYS A 19 -2.96 -7.12 12.21
CA LYS A 19 -1.71 -7.56 12.86
C LYS A 19 -1.44 -9.06 12.64
N VAL A 20 -2.46 -9.90 12.78
CA VAL A 20 -2.35 -11.35 12.50
C VAL A 20 -2.00 -11.59 11.03
N LEU A 21 -2.71 -10.93 10.10
CA LEU A 21 -2.40 -11.04 8.67
C LEU A 21 -0.99 -10.54 8.35
N TYR A 22 -0.54 -9.45 8.98
CA TYR A 22 0.82 -8.96 8.83
C TYR A 22 1.85 -10.01 9.25
N ASN A 23 1.68 -10.63 10.41
CA ASN A 23 2.58 -11.70 10.86
C ASN A 23 2.57 -12.91 9.92
N LEU A 24 1.41 -13.28 9.38
CA LEU A 24 1.29 -14.37 8.43
C LEU A 24 1.89 -14.02 7.06
N SER A 25 1.88 -12.75 6.67
CA SER A 25 2.32 -12.30 5.33
C SER A 25 3.80 -12.52 5.05
N PHE A 26 4.62 -12.83 6.07
CA PHE A 26 6.01 -13.23 5.87
C PHE A 26 6.13 -14.59 5.17
N ASN A 27 5.13 -15.47 5.31
CA ASN A 27 5.06 -16.74 4.59
C ASN A 27 4.39 -16.54 3.21
N LYS A 28 5.04 -17.04 2.14
CA LYS A 28 4.56 -16.92 0.76
C LYS A 28 3.21 -17.60 0.53
N ASP A 29 3.01 -18.80 1.08
CA ASP A 29 1.77 -19.56 0.91
C ASP A 29 0.62 -18.88 1.64
N ALA A 30 0.89 -18.28 2.80
CA ALA A 30 -0.09 -17.46 3.49
C ALA A 30 -0.50 -16.23 2.64
N ARG A 31 0.44 -15.53 1.99
CA ARG A 31 0.09 -14.44 1.05
C ARG A 31 -0.74 -14.96 -0.13
N ALA A 32 -0.37 -16.11 -0.70
CA ALA A 32 -1.15 -16.74 -1.77
C ALA A 32 -2.60 -17.03 -1.33
N LEU A 33 -2.79 -17.56 -0.11
CA LEU A 33 -4.11 -17.77 0.47
C LEU A 33 -4.89 -16.46 0.68
N MET A 34 -4.21 -15.36 1.07
CA MET A 34 -4.86 -14.05 1.18
C MET A 34 -5.39 -13.56 -0.17
N ILE A 35 -4.65 -13.79 -1.25
CA ILE A 35 -5.07 -13.47 -2.62
C ILE A 35 -6.24 -14.38 -3.02
N GLN A 36 -6.10 -15.70 -2.84
CA GLN A 36 -7.09 -16.71 -3.21
C GLN A 36 -8.44 -16.51 -2.51
N HIS A 37 -8.44 -16.00 -1.28
CA HIS A 37 -9.66 -15.73 -0.51
C HIS A 37 -10.18 -14.29 -0.62
N ASP A 38 -9.70 -13.52 -1.61
CA ASP A 38 -10.12 -12.14 -1.88
C ASP A 38 -10.01 -11.24 -0.65
N LEU A 39 -8.87 -11.28 0.04
CA LEU A 39 -8.60 -10.38 1.17
C LEU A 39 -8.09 -9.01 0.72
N ILE A 40 -7.69 -8.83 -0.53
CA ILE A 40 -7.19 -7.54 -1.02
C ILE A 40 -8.26 -6.44 -0.99
N PRO A 41 -9.49 -6.63 -1.51
CA PRO A 41 -10.52 -5.58 -1.45
C PRO A 41 -10.85 -5.07 -0.03
N PRO A 42 -11.06 -5.93 0.99
CA PRO A 42 -11.29 -5.43 2.35
C PRO A 42 -10.06 -4.74 2.95
N LEU A 43 -8.84 -5.20 2.65
CA LEU A 43 -7.61 -4.51 3.10
C LEU A 43 -7.43 -3.14 2.43
N ALA A 44 -7.74 -3.03 1.14
CA ALA A 44 -7.74 -1.76 0.41
C ALA A 44 -8.76 -0.78 0.98
N ARG A 45 -9.97 -1.25 1.29
CA ARG A 45 -10.99 -0.45 1.96
C ARG A 45 -10.52 0.02 3.33
N LEU A 46 -9.92 -0.87 4.13
CA LEU A 46 -9.36 -0.51 5.44
C LEU A 46 -8.28 0.56 5.33
N TYR A 47 -7.36 0.45 4.37
CA TYR A 47 -6.35 1.48 4.12
C TYR A 47 -6.96 2.85 3.82
N ASN A 48 -8.08 2.89 3.10
CA ASN A 48 -8.73 4.17 2.79
C ASN A 48 -9.41 4.82 4.01
N ILE A 49 -10.02 4.02 4.88
CA ILE A 49 -10.74 4.50 6.07
C ILE A 49 -9.75 4.81 7.21
N PHE A 50 -8.84 3.88 7.49
CA PHE A 50 -7.87 3.97 8.59
C PHE A 50 -6.50 3.46 8.12
N PRO A 51 -5.59 4.34 7.67
CA PRO A 51 -4.20 3.99 7.44
C PRO A 51 -3.49 3.80 8.79
N ASN A 52 -3.84 2.73 9.50
CA ASN A 52 -3.23 2.38 10.78
C ASN A 52 -1.76 1.93 10.58
N ALA A 53 -0.97 1.90 11.65
CA ALA A 53 0.46 1.58 11.58
C ALA A 53 0.79 0.20 10.97
N SER A 54 -0.18 -0.71 10.87
CA SER A 54 0.03 -2.10 10.42
C SER A 54 -0.49 -2.38 9.00
N ILE A 55 -1.39 -1.56 8.45
CA ILE A 55 -1.97 -1.81 7.12
C ILE A 55 -0.97 -1.53 5.99
N VAL A 56 -0.18 -0.46 6.09
CA VAL A 56 0.87 -0.15 5.08
C VAL A 56 1.95 -1.25 5.04
N PRO A 57 2.52 -1.69 6.18
CA PRO A 57 3.44 -2.84 6.19
C PRO A 57 2.83 -4.12 5.59
N LEU A 58 1.55 -4.42 5.88
CA LEU A 58 0.86 -5.59 5.34
C LEU A 58 0.67 -5.47 3.81
N LEU A 59 0.19 -4.32 3.33
CA LEU A 59 0.03 -4.09 1.89
C LEU A 59 1.37 -4.15 1.16
N TYR A 60 2.45 -3.66 1.79
CA TYR A 60 3.81 -3.84 1.28
C TYR A 60 4.17 -5.33 1.15
N GLN A 61 4.04 -6.12 2.22
CA GLN A 61 4.36 -7.56 2.18
C GLN A 61 3.55 -8.31 1.12
N ILE A 62 2.25 -8.01 1.00
CA ILE A 62 1.38 -8.56 -0.05
C ILE A 62 1.85 -8.12 -1.45
N SER A 63 2.25 -6.85 -1.62
CA SER A 63 2.69 -6.32 -2.91
C SER A 63 4.00 -6.92 -3.43
N VAL A 64 4.73 -7.71 -2.62
CA VAL A 64 5.87 -8.50 -3.11
C VAL A 64 5.43 -9.43 -4.23
N ASP A 65 4.24 -10.04 -4.13
CA ASP A 65 3.70 -10.93 -5.16
C ASP A 65 3.07 -10.14 -6.32
N MET A 66 3.53 -10.39 -7.55
CA MET A 66 3.08 -9.69 -8.75
C MET A 66 1.56 -9.79 -8.99
N GLN A 67 0.96 -10.95 -8.66
CA GLN A 67 -0.48 -11.15 -8.77
C GLN A 67 -1.25 -10.19 -7.86
N ALA A 68 -0.76 -9.96 -6.63
CA ALA A 68 -1.39 -9.03 -5.71
C ALA A 68 -1.31 -7.58 -6.20
N ARG A 69 -0.23 -7.18 -6.87
CA ARG A 69 -0.09 -5.84 -7.46
C ARG A 69 -1.21 -5.55 -8.46
N LYS A 70 -1.54 -6.53 -9.32
CA LYS A 70 -2.66 -6.41 -10.29
C LYS A 70 -3.99 -6.20 -9.57
N PHE A 71 -4.25 -6.92 -8.48
CA PHE A 71 -5.46 -6.73 -7.69
C PHE A 71 -5.48 -5.36 -6.99
N LEU A 72 -4.36 -4.93 -6.40
CA LEU A 72 -4.23 -3.62 -5.76
C LEU A 72 -4.43 -2.46 -6.75
N SER A 73 -3.99 -2.62 -8.00
CA SER A 73 -4.18 -1.63 -9.08
C SER A 73 -5.66 -1.33 -9.39
N CYS A 74 -6.55 -2.29 -9.13
CA CYS A 74 -7.99 -2.16 -9.35
C CYS A 74 -8.71 -1.46 -8.19
N ASN A 75 -8.02 -1.12 -7.11
CA ASN A 75 -8.58 -0.52 -5.90
C ASN A 75 -8.13 0.95 -5.74
N GLU A 76 -8.63 1.63 -4.70
CA GLU A 76 -8.24 3.03 -4.37
C GLU A 76 -6.84 3.17 -3.74
N VAL A 77 -6.13 2.06 -3.49
CA VAL A 77 -4.83 2.07 -2.81
C VAL A 77 -3.82 2.97 -3.52
N PRO A 78 -3.59 2.88 -4.85
CA PRO A 78 -2.61 3.73 -5.52
C PRO A 78 -2.99 5.22 -5.43
N ARG A 79 -4.28 5.54 -5.58
CA ARG A 79 -4.77 6.92 -5.49
C ARG A 79 -4.53 7.51 -4.10
N LYS A 80 -4.86 6.76 -3.05
CA LYS A 80 -4.65 7.18 -1.65
C LYS A 80 -3.16 7.27 -1.31
N LEU A 81 -2.36 6.34 -1.83
CA LEU A 81 -0.91 6.30 -1.59
C LEU A 81 -0.21 7.56 -2.08
N VAL A 82 -0.50 8.03 -3.29
CA VAL A 82 0.03 9.30 -3.82
C VAL A 82 -0.35 10.48 -2.92
N GLU A 83 -1.61 10.54 -2.46
CA GLU A 83 -2.07 11.62 -1.58
C GLU A 83 -1.37 11.58 -0.22
N THR A 84 -1.13 10.39 0.33
CA THR A 84 -0.35 10.23 1.57
C THR A 84 1.10 10.65 1.37
N MET A 85 1.74 10.29 0.24
CA MET A 85 3.10 10.71 -0.08
C MET A 85 3.20 12.24 -0.19
N LYS A 86 2.20 12.90 -0.79
CA LYS A 86 2.16 14.37 -0.87
C LYS A 86 2.08 15.04 0.50
N ARG A 87 1.30 14.46 1.41
CA ARG A 87 1.05 15.00 2.75
C ARG A 87 2.08 14.56 3.79
N SER A 88 2.94 13.60 3.45
CA SER A 88 3.95 13.06 4.37
C SER A 88 4.89 14.18 4.82
N PRO A 89 5.02 14.43 6.14
CA PRO A 89 5.90 15.47 6.64
C PRO A 89 7.38 15.09 6.41
N GLY A 90 8.26 16.08 6.42
CA GLY A 90 9.70 15.88 6.29
C GLY A 90 10.20 15.81 4.84
N LYS A 91 11.52 15.72 4.70
CA LYS A 91 12.22 15.67 3.41
C LYS A 91 12.26 14.25 2.82
N ILE A 92 12.37 13.25 3.70
CA ILE A 92 12.52 11.84 3.35
C ILE A 92 11.17 11.14 3.53
N LEU A 93 10.78 10.32 2.56
CA LEU A 93 9.58 9.50 2.61
C LEU A 93 9.76 8.30 3.56
N ASP A 94 8.72 7.94 4.29
CA ASP A 94 8.71 6.70 5.08
C ASP A 94 9.05 5.49 4.19
N GLU A 95 9.99 4.67 4.64
CA GLU A 95 10.53 3.55 3.86
C GLU A 95 9.46 2.53 3.48
N ARG A 96 8.47 2.28 4.35
CA ARG A 96 7.41 1.29 4.09
C ARG A 96 6.40 1.84 3.10
N LEU A 97 6.08 3.12 3.21
CA LEU A 97 5.25 3.82 2.23
C LEU A 97 5.91 3.84 0.85
N ALA A 98 7.21 4.15 0.81
CA ALA A 98 8.02 4.12 -0.40
C ALA A 98 8.10 2.71 -1.01
N ALA A 99 8.38 1.69 -0.20
CA ALA A 99 8.49 0.31 -0.68
C ALA A 99 7.18 -0.20 -1.29
N LEU A 100 6.02 0.12 -0.67
CA LEU A 100 4.72 -0.17 -1.26
C LEU A 100 4.53 0.57 -2.59
N ALA A 101 4.87 1.85 -2.65
CA ALA A 101 4.75 2.64 -3.87
C ALA A 101 5.66 2.09 -4.99
N ILE A 102 6.91 1.74 -4.70
CA ILE A 102 7.85 1.14 -5.66
C ILE A 102 7.31 -0.19 -6.18
N ASN A 103 6.77 -1.05 -5.31
CA ASN A 103 6.19 -2.31 -5.78
C ASN A 103 4.98 -2.05 -6.68
N LEU A 104 4.10 -1.11 -6.32
CA LEU A 104 2.93 -0.79 -7.12
C LEU A 104 3.27 -0.09 -8.44
N SER A 105 4.31 0.75 -8.52
CA SER A 105 4.68 1.43 -9.77
C SER A 105 5.11 0.47 -10.88
N THR A 106 5.44 -0.78 -10.55
CA THR A 106 5.70 -1.83 -11.57
C THR A 106 4.44 -2.29 -12.32
N ASP A 107 3.24 -1.98 -11.84
CA ASP A 107 1.99 -2.16 -12.58
C ASP A 107 1.65 -0.90 -13.38
N LEU A 108 1.38 -1.03 -14.67
CA LEU A 108 1.14 0.10 -15.59
C LEU A 108 -0.02 1.00 -15.15
N ARG A 109 -1.07 0.45 -14.53
CA ARG A 109 -2.22 1.25 -14.08
C ARG A 109 -1.85 2.09 -12.86
N CYS A 110 -1.07 1.52 -11.95
CA CYS A 110 -0.54 2.25 -10.80
C CYS A 110 0.45 3.34 -11.25
N ALA A 111 1.35 3.04 -12.18
CA ALA A 111 2.29 4.01 -12.75
C ALA A 111 1.54 5.21 -13.37
N ASP A 112 0.52 4.96 -14.19
CA ASP A 112 -0.32 6.01 -14.78
C ASP A 112 -0.99 6.89 -13.70
N ILE A 113 -1.52 6.28 -12.64
CA ILE A 113 -2.11 7.01 -11.50
C ILE A 113 -1.06 7.88 -10.79
N PHE A 114 0.14 7.35 -10.56
CA PHE A 114 1.22 8.06 -9.90
C PHE A 114 1.72 9.23 -10.74
N CYS A 115 1.83 9.05 -12.06
CA CYS A 115 2.20 10.10 -12.99
C CYS A 115 1.13 11.20 -13.01
N LYS A 116 -0.13 10.86 -13.32
CA LYS A 116 -1.21 11.84 -13.48
C LYS A 116 -1.51 12.62 -12.20
N ARG A 117 -1.41 11.98 -11.03
CA ARG A 117 -1.77 12.61 -9.75
C ARG A 117 -0.58 13.14 -8.98
N GLY A 118 0.62 12.59 -9.17
CA GLY A 118 1.76 12.81 -8.27
C GLY A 118 2.97 13.48 -8.89
N ILE A 119 3.21 13.35 -10.19
CA ILE A 119 4.53 13.63 -10.79
C ILE A 119 5.08 15.02 -10.48
N GLY A 120 4.29 16.07 -10.65
CA GLY A 120 4.76 17.44 -10.43
C GLY A 120 5.14 17.72 -8.97
N PHE A 121 4.42 17.13 -8.01
CA PHE A 121 4.74 17.28 -6.59
C PHE A 121 5.95 16.42 -6.20
N LEU A 122 6.00 15.17 -6.67
CA LEU A 122 7.08 14.24 -6.36
C LEU A 122 8.41 14.72 -6.95
N LEU A 123 8.42 15.27 -8.16
CA LEU A 123 9.62 15.89 -8.77
C LEU A 123 10.12 17.11 -7.99
N LYS A 124 9.21 18.01 -7.57
CA LYS A 124 9.57 19.15 -6.71
C LYS A 124 10.19 18.68 -5.40
N ARG A 125 9.66 17.61 -4.82
CA ARG A 125 10.18 17.02 -3.58
C ARG A 125 11.57 16.42 -3.79
N ILE A 126 11.77 15.60 -4.83
CA ILE A 126 13.10 15.07 -5.19
C ILE A 126 14.14 16.19 -5.28
N LYS A 127 13.82 17.28 -5.99
CA LYS A 127 14.74 18.43 -6.14
C LYS A 127 15.05 19.14 -4.82
N ALA A 128 14.17 19.07 -3.82
CA ALA A 128 14.33 19.73 -2.53
C ALA A 128 14.97 18.85 -1.45
N SER A 129 14.93 17.53 -1.60
CA SER A 129 15.37 16.57 -0.59
C SER A 129 16.42 15.56 -1.04
N ASP A 130 16.70 15.44 -2.34
CA ASP A 130 17.51 14.37 -2.93
C ASP A 130 17.05 12.96 -2.49
N ASP A 131 15.75 12.80 -2.21
CA ASP A 131 15.19 11.56 -1.73
C ASP A 131 15.12 10.50 -2.85
N VAL A 132 16.09 9.58 -2.81
CA VAL A 132 16.24 8.46 -3.74
C VAL A 132 15.02 7.54 -3.74
N LEU A 133 14.27 7.43 -2.65
CA LEU A 133 13.09 6.58 -2.58
C LEU A 133 11.97 7.11 -3.47
N ILE A 134 11.77 8.43 -3.50
CA ILE A 134 10.78 9.05 -4.39
C ILE A 134 11.19 8.87 -5.85
N ALA A 135 12.48 8.99 -6.15
CA ALA A 135 13.00 8.74 -7.51
C ALA A 135 12.72 7.30 -7.96
N LYS A 136 12.85 6.31 -7.08
CA LYS A 136 12.51 4.90 -7.39
C LYS A 136 11.03 4.66 -7.64
N VAL A 137 10.13 5.47 -7.08
CA VAL A 137 8.68 5.37 -7.36
C VAL A 137 8.35 5.85 -8.78
N LEU A 138 9.10 6.82 -9.31
CA LEU A 138 8.88 7.43 -10.62
C LEU A 138 9.65 6.76 -11.78
N ARG A 139 10.54 5.82 -11.47
CA ARG A 139 11.31 5.06 -12.45
C ARG A 139 10.44 4.03 -13.16
#